data_AF-A0AAJ2A4R1-F1
#
_entry.id   AF-A0AAJ2A4R1-F1
#
_cell.length_a   1.000
_cell.length_b   1.000
_cell.length_c   1.000
_cell.angle_alpha   90.00
_cell.angle_beta   90.00
_cell.angle_gamma   90.00
#
_symmetry.space_group_name_H-M   'P 1'
#
loop_
_entity.id
_entity.type
_entity.pdbx_description
1 polymer ?
#
loop_
_entity_poly.entity_id
_entity_poly.type
_entity_poly.pdbx_seq_one_letter_code
_entity_poly.pdbx_strand_id
1 'polypeptide(L)'
;MRVNRLASIAEYRDFVHNNSSELVPLLADLLISVTSFFRDLKSFAALQNDIIPRLMDGVPAGEEARIWVPACASGEESYSVAILIQEYADRMPQPPRVQIFATDINEAALEVARAGIYPANISADVTESRLLA
;
A
#
# COMPACT_ATOMS: atom_id res chain seq x y z
N MET A 1 -19.39 20.27 -3.51
CA MET A 1 -20.74 20.89 -3.72
C MET A 1 -21.45 21.30 -2.42
N ARG A 2 -21.94 20.37 -1.58
CA ARG A 2 -22.75 20.73 -0.38
C ARG A 2 -21.97 21.50 0.68
N VAL A 3 -20.70 21.14 0.93
CA VAL A 3 -19.81 21.83 1.87
C VAL A 3 -19.65 23.31 1.47
N ASN A 4 -19.47 23.56 0.17
CA ASN A 4 -19.35 24.90 -0.40
C ASN A 4 -20.71 25.58 -0.71
N ARG A 5 -21.84 24.97 -0.31
CA ARG A 5 -23.21 25.49 -0.50
C ARG A 5 -23.59 25.81 -1.95
N LEU A 6 -23.07 25.02 -2.90
CA LEU A 6 -23.35 25.18 -4.33
C LEU A 6 -24.47 24.21 -4.76
N ALA A 7 -25.37 24.68 -5.60
CA ALA A 7 -26.59 23.98 -5.97
C ALA A 7 -26.40 23.01 -7.14
N SER A 8 -25.35 23.21 -7.96
CA SER A 8 -25.11 22.41 -9.16
C SER A 8 -23.64 22.07 -9.39
N ILE A 9 -23.39 21.01 -10.17
CA ILE A 9 -22.03 20.61 -10.54
C ILE A 9 -21.38 21.64 -11.47
N ALA A 10 -22.17 22.36 -12.27
CA ALA A 10 -21.70 23.44 -13.12
C ALA A 10 -21.16 24.61 -12.29
N GLU A 11 -21.91 25.03 -11.25
CA GLU A 11 -21.43 26.02 -10.28
C GLU A 11 -20.15 25.56 -9.58
N TYR A 12 -20.06 24.28 -9.23
CA TYR A 12 -18.85 23.75 -8.59
C TYR A 12 -17.64 23.71 -9.51
N ARG A 13 -17.81 23.36 -10.79
CA ARG A 13 -16.75 23.46 -11.79
C ARG A 13 -16.23 24.90 -11.87
N ASP A 14 -17.12 25.88 -11.97
CA ASP A 14 -16.74 27.29 -12.09
C ASP A 14 -16.08 27.78 -10.79
N PHE A 15 -16.54 27.32 -9.63
CA PHE A 15 -15.93 27.59 -8.34
C PHE A 15 -14.50 27.04 -8.25
N VAL A 16 -14.28 25.78 -8.62
CA VAL A 16 -12.96 25.13 -8.62
C VAL A 16 -12.00 25.84 -9.58
N HIS A 17 -12.47 26.24 -10.77
CA HIS A 17 -11.65 27.00 -11.72
C HIS A 17 -11.15 28.33 -11.17
N ASN A 18 -11.96 29.01 -10.36
CA ASN A 18 -11.62 30.31 -9.78
C ASN A 18 -10.93 30.21 -8.41
N ASN A 19 -10.94 29.03 -7.77
CA ASN A 19 -10.39 28.79 -6.44
C ASN A 19 -9.52 27.53 -6.46
N SER A 20 -8.27 27.67 -6.91
CA SER A 20 -7.35 26.54 -7.07
C SER A 20 -7.09 25.74 -5.79
N SER A 21 -7.27 26.34 -4.61
CA SER A 21 -7.17 25.63 -3.33
C SER A 21 -8.23 24.54 -3.14
N GLU A 22 -9.38 24.62 -3.82
CA GLU A 22 -10.45 23.60 -3.76
C GLU A 22 -10.07 22.31 -4.51
N LEU A 23 -9.07 22.35 -5.39
CA LEU A 23 -8.62 21.15 -6.12
C LEU A 23 -8.10 20.07 -5.19
N VAL A 24 -7.48 20.43 -4.07
CA VAL A 24 -6.91 19.48 -3.11
C VAL A 24 -8.02 18.70 -2.37
N PRO A 25 -9.01 19.36 -1.70
CA PRO A 25 -10.18 18.67 -1.15
C PRO A 25 -10.96 17.84 -2.18
N LEU A 26 -11.14 18.37 -3.40
CA LEU A 26 -11.82 17.64 -4.46
C LEU A 26 -11.08 16.35 -4.84
N LEU A 27 -9.76 16.42 -5.01
CA LEU A 27 -8.95 15.25 -5.30
C LEU A 27 -9.05 14.23 -4.15
N ALA A 28 -8.96 14.69 -2.90
CA ALA A 28 -9.09 13.81 -1.73
C ALA A 28 -10.44 13.08 -1.69
N ASP A 29 -11.55 13.76 -2.00
CA ASP A 29 -12.89 13.17 -2.06
C ASP A 29 -13.04 12.14 -3.19
N LEU A 30 -12.25 12.25 -4.26
CA LEU A 30 -12.27 11.32 -5.39
C LEU A 30 -11.43 10.06 -5.15
N LEU A 31 -10.48 10.11 -4.21
CA LEU A 31 -9.58 9.00 -3.93
C LEU A 31 -10.17 8.08 -2.86
N ILE A 32 -10.48 6.84 -3.25
CA ILE A 32 -10.93 5.79 -2.31
C ILE A 32 -9.70 5.02 -1.82
N SER A 33 -9.19 5.39 -0.65
CA SER A 33 -7.99 4.78 -0.05
C SER A 33 -8.33 3.72 1.01
N VAL A 34 -9.23 2.78 0.68
CA VAL A 34 -9.55 1.64 1.55
C VAL A 34 -8.65 0.47 1.20
N THR A 35 -7.90 -0.01 2.19
CA THR A 35 -7.02 -1.18 2.08
C THR A 35 -7.01 -1.97 3.39
N SER A 36 -6.43 -3.17 3.39
CA SER A 36 -6.27 -4.03 4.55
C SER A 36 -5.07 -4.97 4.35
N PHE A 37 -4.56 -5.54 5.43
CA PHE A 37 -3.50 -6.54 5.32
C PHE A 37 -4.03 -7.79 4.62
N PHE A 38 -3.21 -8.40 3.78
CA PHE A 38 -3.54 -9.64 3.06
C PHE A 38 -4.92 -9.64 2.36
N ARG A 39 -5.36 -8.46 1.88
CA ARG A 39 -6.75 -8.17 1.44
C ARG A 39 -7.39 -9.23 0.55
N ASP A 40 -6.64 -9.77 -0.40
CA ASP A 40 -7.05 -10.92 -1.20
C ASP A 40 -6.19 -12.14 -0.85
N LEU A 41 -6.72 -12.98 0.02
CA LEU A 41 -6.05 -14.19 0.50
C LEU A 41 -5.61 -15.14 -0.63
N LYS A 42 -6.36 -15.23 -1.74
CA LYS A 42 -5.97 -16.10 -2.86
C LYS A 42 -4.78 -15.53 -3.61
N SER A 43 -4.81 -14.23 -3.87
CA SER A 43 -3.70 -13.53 -4.53
C SER A 43 -2.44 -13.55 -3.68
N PHE A 44 -2.55 -13.33 -2.37
CA PHE A 44 -1.41 -13.42 -1.44
C PHE A 44 -0.91 -14.86 -1.26
N ALA A 45 -1.78 -15.88 -1.30
CA ALA A 45 -1.35 -17.27 -1.29
C ALA A 45 -0.55 -17.64 -2.55
N ALA A 46 -0.99 -17.20 -3.73
CA ALA A 46 -0.23 -17.38 -4.97
C ALA A 46 1.11 -16.62 -4.93
N LEU A 47 1.10 -15.39 -4.39
CA LEU A 47 2.33 -14.62 -4.19
C LEU A 47 3.31 -15.37 -3.28
N GLN A 48 2.84 -15.86 -2.14
CA GLN A 48 3.65 -16.59 -1.15
C GLN A 48 4.21 -17.91 -1.68
N ASN A 49 3.38 -18.72 -2.33
CA ASN A 49 3.72 -20.11 -2.66
C ASN A 49 4.40 -20.24 -4.02
N ASP A 50 4.05 -19.38 -4.98
CA ASP A 50 4.49 -19.54 -6.36
C ASP A 50 5.47 -18.45 -6.80
N ILE A 51 5.21 -17.19 -6.44
CA ILE A 51 5.94 -16.04 -7.02
C ILE A 51 7.17 -15.66 -6.19
N ILE A 52 7.03 -15.52 -4.87
CA ILE A 52 8.15 -15.13 -3.98
C ILE A 52 9.31 -16.13 -4.07
N PRO A 53 9.09 -17.47 -4.02
CA PRO A 53 10.20 -18.42 -4.15
C PRO A 53 10.94 -18.25 -5.48
N ARG A 54 10.18 -18.17 -6.59
CA ARG A 54 10.76 -17.98 -7.93
C ARG A 54 11.52 -16.67 -8.08
N LEU A 55 11.03 -15.59 -7.46
CA LEU A 55 11.69 -14.30 -7.47
C LEU A 55 12.99 -14.34 -6.68
N MET A 56 12.94 -14.80 -5.43
CA MET A 56 14.04 -14.75 -4.48
C MET A 56 15.16 -15.74 -4.84
N ASP A 57 14.81 -16.96 -5.28
CA ASP A 57 15.79 -17.96 -5.74
C ASP A 57 16.42 -17.59 -7.09
N GLY A 58 15.73 -16.74 -7.86
CA GLY A 58 16.16 -16.31 -9.19
C GLY A 58 17.07 -15.07 -9.20
N VAL A 59 17.30 -14.41 -8.06
CA VAL A 59 18.16 -13.21 -8.00
C VAL A 59 19.63 -13.62 -8.15
N PRO A 60 20.37 -13.09 -9.15
CA PRO A 60 21.79 -13.36 -9.29
C PRO A 60 22.60 -12.89 -8.07
N ALA A 61 23.71 -13.58 -7.79
CA ALA A 61 24.60 -13.20 -6.70
C ALA A 61 25.14 -11.77 -6.88
N GLY A 62 24.94 -10.92 -5.87
CA GLY A 62 25.34 -9.51 -5.90
C GLY A 62 24.28 -8.56 -6.47
N GLU A 63 23.14 -9.07 -6.93
CA GLU A 63 21.99 -8.26 -7.34
C GLU A 63 20.92 -8.17 -6.22
N GLU A 64 19.91 -7.33 -6.44
CA GLU A 64 18.80 -7.11 -5.51
C GLU A 64 17.45 -7.40 -6.16
N ALA A 65 16.51 -7.98 -5.38
CA ALA A 65 15.12 -8.06 -5.77
C ALA A 65 14.45 -6.69 -5.58
N ARG A 66 13.92 -6.14 -6.67
CA ARG A 66 13.22 -4.84 -6.66
C ARG A 66 11.73 -5.07 -6.93
N ILE A 67 10.90 -4.63 -6.01
CA ILE A 67 9.46 -4.90 -6.00
C ILE A 67 8.73 -3.57 -5.95
N TRP A 68 7.68 -3.41 -6.76
CA TRP A 68 6.89 -2.20 -6.80
C TRP A 68 5.43 -2.51 -6.42
N VAL A 69 4.93 -1.80 -5.42
CA VAL A 69 3.54 -1.82 -4.98
C VAL A 69 2.91 -0.46 -5.35
N PRO A 70 2.27 -0.36 -6.52
CA PRO A 70 1.56 0.85 -6.92
C PRO A 70 0.22 0.96 -6.20
N ALA A 71 -0.25 2.19 -5.98
CA ALA A 71 -1.48 2.51 -5.25
C ALA A 71 -1.54 1.88 -3.85
N CYS A 72 -0.47 2.07 -3.06
CA CYS A 72 -0.32 1.40 -1.77
C CYS A 72 -1.27 1.89 -0.66
N ALA A 73 -2.02 2.97 -0.88
CA ALA A 73 -2.87 3.62 0.11
C ALA A 73 -2.12 3.84 1.44
N SER A 74 -2.68 3.38 2.56
CA SER A 74 -2.07 3.48 3.90
C SER A 74 -0.99 2.42 4.17
N GLY A 75 -0.57 1.65 3.17
CA GLY A 75 0.63 0.80 3.21
C GLY A 75 0.41 -0.67 3.57
N GLU A 76 -0.78 -1.08 4.00
CA GLU A 76 -1.07 -2.44 4.47
C GLU A 76 -0.70 -3.52 3.45
N GLU A 77 -0.94 -3.28 2.16
CA GLU A 77 -0.55 -4.21 1.09
C GLU A 77 0.99 -4.28 0.94
N SER A 78 1.66 -3.13 1.01
CA SER A 78 3.13 -3.07 0.93
C SER A 78 3.80 -3.79 2.08
N TYR A 79 3.27 -3.64 3.30
CA TYR A 79 3.74 -4.39 4.46
C TYR A 79 3.39 -5.87 4.38
N SER A 80 2.21 -6.24 3.85
CA SER A 80 1.86 -7.65 3.62
C SER A 80 2.86 -8.33 2.69
N VAL A 81 3.25 -7.66 1.60
CA VAL A 81 4.30 -8.13 0.70
C VAL A 81 5.65 -8.24 1.42
N ALA A 82 6.04 -7.21 2.18
CA ALA A 82 7.29 -7.21 2.94
C ALA A 82 7.38 -8.37 3.95
N ILE A 83 6.29 -8.63 4.70
CA ILE A 83 6.20 -9.74 5.65
C ILE A 83 6.45 -11.07 4.94
N LEU A 84 5.78 -11.34 3.81
CA LEU A 84 5.96 -12.62 3.10
C LEU A 84 7.38 -12.80 2.56
N ILE A 85 7.99 -11.72 2.09
CA ILE A 85 9.36 -11.77 1.59
C ILE A 85 10.33 -12.04 2.75
N GLN A 86 10.15 -11.36 3.88
CA GLN A 86 10.98 -11.58 5.07
C GLN A 86 10.84 -13.02 5.57
N GLU A 87 9.61 -13.54 5.67
CA GLU A 87 9.35 -14.92 6.06
C GLU A 87 10.00 -15.95 5.12
N TYR A 88 10.13 -15.64 3.83
CA TYR A 88 10.86 -16.49 2.89
C TYR A 88 12.37 -16.34 3.04
N ALA A 89 12.85 -15.10 3.15
CA ALA A 89 14.27 -14.77 3.31
C ALA A 89 14.88 -15.41 4.56
N ASP A 90 14.14 -15.48 5.67
CA ASP A 90 14.56 -16.13 6.93
C ASP A 90 14.87 -17.63 6.77
N ARG A 91 14.32 -18.28 5.73
CA ARG A 91 14.55 -19.68 5.40
C ARG A 91 15.71 -19.88 4.42
N MET A 92 16.27 -18.79 3.87
CA MET A 92 17.37 -18.85 2.92
C MET A 92 18.72 -18.74 3.65
N PRO A 93 19.74 -19.53 3.28
CA PRO A 93 21.09 -19.38 3.82
C PRO A 93 21.73 -18.02 3.50
N GLN A 94 21.40 -17.48 2.31
CA GLN A 94 21.91 -16.21 1.80
C GLN A 94 20.81 -15.51 1.00
N PRO A 95 19.86 -14.83 1.67
CA PRO A 95 18.82 -14.10 0.95
C PRO A 95 19.42 -12.92 0.17
N PRO A 96 18.92 -12.61 -1.04
CA PRO A 96 19.32 -11.42 -1.76
C PRO A 96 18.88 -10.16 -1.01
N ARG A 97 19.50 -9.02 -1.31
CA ARG A 97 18.97 -7.73 -0.86
C ARG A 97 17.60 -7.50 -1.52
N VAL A 98 16.65 -6.97 -0.77
CA VAL A 98 15.32 -6.64 -1.26
C VAL A 98 15.08 -5.14 -1.12
N GLN A 99 14.50 -4.52 -2.15
CA GLN A 99 13.99 -3.16 -2.09
C GLN A 99 12.54 -3.12 -2.57
N ILE A 100 11.65 -2.66 -1.68
CA ILE A 100 10.23 -2.47 -1.99
C ILE A 100 9.98 -0.98 -2.19
N PHE A 101 9.43 -0.64 -3.35
CA PHE A 101 8.95 0.69 -3.68
C PHE A 101 7.43 0.68 -3.51
N ALA A 102 6.90 1.51 -2.62
CA ALA A 102 5.47 1.70 -2.45
C ALA A 102 5.12 3.13 -2.89
N THR A 103 4.16 3.27 -3.80
CA THR A 103 3.81 4.58 -4.37
C THR A 103 2.30 4.78 -4.37
N ASP A 104 1.85 5.97 -4.04
CA ASP A 104 0.46 6.38 -4.15
C ASP A 104 0.38 7.85 -4.57
N ILE A 105 -0.75 8.26 -5.13
CA ILE A 105 -1.03 9.67 -5.44
C ILE A 105 -1.57 10.41 -4.20
N ASN A 106 -2.14 9.68 -3.24
CA ASN A 106 -2.64 10.21 -1.99
C ASN A 106 -1.51 10.39 -0.98
N GLU A 107 -0.98 11.61 -0.89
CA GLU A 107 0.10 11.95 0.04
C GLU A 107 -0.28 11.71 1.51
N ALA A 108 -1.54 11.97 1.90
CA ALA A 108 -1.99 11.71 3.26
C ALA A 108 -1.99 10.21 3.60
N ALA A 109 -2.31 9.34 2.64
CA ALA A 109 -2.21 7.90 2.83
C ALA A 109 -0.75 7.43 2.92
N LEU A 110 0.14 8.04 2.11
CA LEU A 110 1.58 7.78 2.19
C LEU A 110 2.18 8.16 3.54
N GLU A 111 1.71 9.22 4.19
CA GLU A 111 2.16 9.57 5.56
C GLU A 111 1.81 8.46 6.57
N VAL A 112 0.62 7.86 6.47
CA VAL A 112 0.24 6.71 7.29
C VAL A 112 1.13 5.51 6.98
N ALA A 113 1.34 5.22 5.69
CA ALA A 113 2.21 4.12 5.24
C ALA A 113 3.65 4.28 5.73
N ARG A 114 4.19 5.50 5.71
CA ARG A 114 5.55 5.81 6.20
C ARG A 114 5.68 5.65 7.71
N ALA A 115 4.64 6.05 8.45
CA ALA A 115 4.63 5.88 9.90
C ALA A 115 4.58 4.40 10.28
N GLY A 116 3.86 3.57 9.52
CA GLY A 116 3.73 2.13 9.77
C GLY A 116 3.04 1.80 11.09
N ILE A 117 2.23 2.74 11.62
CA ILE A 117 1.49 2.59 12.87
C ILE A 117 0.02 2.38 12.53
N TYR A 118 -0.49 1.18 12.85
CA TYR A 118 -1.86 0.78 12.55
C TYR A 118 -2.65 0.51 13.84
N PRO A 119 -3.99 0.67 13.82
CA PRO A 119 -4.80 0.38 14.98
C PRO A 119 -4.81 -1.13 15.30
N ALA A 120 -5.10 -1.48 16.56
CA ALA A 120 -5.05 -2.87 17.02
C ALA A 120 -6.00 -3.84 16.30
N ASN A 121 -7.00 -3.33 15.57
CA ASN A 121 -7.95 -4.15 14.83
C ASN A 121 -7.33 -4.87 13.61
N ILE A 122 -6.10 -4.56 13.21
CA ILE A 122 -5.38 -5.32 12.18
C ILE A 122 -5.16 -6.78 12.56
N SER A 123 -5.34 -7.15 13.84
CA SER A 123 -5.29 -8.54 14.30
C SER A 123 -6.38 -9.43 13.67
N ALA A 124 -7.39 -8.84 13.02
CA ALA A 124 -8.35 -9.57 12.21
C ALA A 124 -7.73 -10.12 10.91
N ASP A 125 -6.70 -9.44 10.40
CA ASP A 125 -6.07 -9.72 9.11
C ASP A 125 -4.65 -10.30 9.25
N VAL A 126 -3.96 -9.96 10.35
CA VAL A 126 -2.57 -10.34 10.63
C VAL A 126 -2.54 -11.32 11.79
N THR A 127 -1.87 -12.46 11.60
CA THR A 127 -1.74 -13.49 12.64
C THR A 127 -0.92 -12.98 13.83
N GLU A 128 -1.20 -13.50 15.02
CA GLU A 128 -0.47 -13.13 16.24
C GLU A 128 1.05 -13.33 16.10
N SER A 129 1.47 -14.41 15.43
CA SER A 129 2.89 -14.68 15.14
C SER A 129 3.56 -13.58 14.32
N ARG A 130 2.84 -12.90 13.42
CA ARG A 130 3.35 -11.80 12.59
C ARG A 130 3.31 -10.45 13.31
N LEU A 131 2.49 -10.32 14.36
CA LEU A 131 2.42 -9.11 15.19
C LEU A 131 3.49 -9.08 16.29
N LEU A 132 4.00 -10.25 16.69
CA LEU A 132 4.99 -10.42 17.76
C LEU A 132 6.41 -10.70 17.26
N ALA A 133 6.60 -10.82 15.94
CA ALA A 133 7.90 -11.00 15.29
C ALA A 133 8.69 -9.69 15.21
#